data_AF-A0A7V3BIR0-F1
#
_entry.id   AF-A0A7V3BIR0-F1
#
_cell.length_a   1.000
_cell.length_b   1.000
_cell.length_c   1.000
_cell.angle_alpha   90.00
_cell.angle_beta   90.00
_cell.angle_gamma   90.00
#
_symmetry.space_group_name_H-M   'P 1'
#
loop_
_entity.id
_entity.type
_entity.pdbx_description
1 polymer ?
#
loop_
_entity_poly.entity_id
_entity_poly.type
_entity_poly.pdbx_seq_one_letter_code
_entity_poly.pdbx_strand_id
1 'polypeptide(L)'
;MQQATLESTYTTYKEPLGQTLFKAAQQKILVPILRQVVRNPEVHIFQLKLYRYADSFGQITLEKFIQRLGDPELIRKVERHLADEAKHTKLLDQLLLEMGATPAFTPAEAGLKWIQTYIAQLDLLHSKDLGIDDGRFNSDKTLETAEIIPYLVFVHGQEEQGTAWFTAHLQALEQDKESRVRKVLEEIIVDERRHVGYLAEELHRLGQEGYQPLIVAARRRCRKIRASHRLPIGEALSTVPRALEEMLHFRPHGVGATIGWSLFKALSAVVRKLRGGC
;
A
#
# COMPACT_ATOMS: atom_id res chain seq x y z
N MET A 1 -3.92 37.44 21.13
CA MET A 1 -3.82 36.45 20.03
C MET A 1 -3.15 35.21 20.58
N GLN A 2 -3.93 34.19 20.90
CA GLN A 2 -3.48 32.89 21.39
C GLN A 2 -3.12 32.01 20.18
N GLN A 3 -1.84 31.69 20.02
CA GLN A 3 -1.39 30.50 19.29
C GLN A 3 -0.71 29.61 20.33
N ALA A 4 -1.54 28.84 21.04
CA ALA A 4 -1.06 27.74 21.86
C ALA A 4 -0.74 26.57 20.94
N THR A 5 0.54 26.19 20.98
CA THR A 5 1.17 24.99 20.44
C THR A 5 0.31 23.73 20.59
N LEU A 6 -0.16 23.19 19.46
CA LEU A 6 -0.75 21.85 19.31
C LEU A 6 0.31 20.84 18.83
N GLU A 7 1.50 20.89 19.42
CA GLU A 7 2.51 19.86 19.19
C GLU A 7 2.65 18.99 20.45
N SER A 8 2.59 17.67 20.22
CA SER A 8 3.14 16.63 21.09
C SER A 8 2.33 16.18 22.32
N THR A 9 1.18 15.53 22.07
CA THR A 9 0.66 14.48 22.98
C THR A 9 0.44 13.16 22.23
N TYR A 10 1.30 12.84 21.26
CA TYR A 10 1.33 11.51 20.65
C TYR A 10 2.30 10.63 21.46
N THR A 11 1.73 9.85 22.38
CA THR A 11 2.48 8.85 23.15
C THR A 11 3.04 7.84 22.16
N THR A 12 4.35 7.80 21.96
CA THR A 12 5.01 6.94 20.98
C THR A 12 4.70 5.47 21.29
N TYR A 13 3.76 4.87 20.55
CA TYR A 13 3.58 3.42 20.55
C TYR A 13 4.93 2.78 20.22
N LYS A 14 5.54 2.10 21.21
CA LYS A 14 6.78 1.36 20.99
C LYS A 14 6.43 0.07 20.25
N GLU A 15 6.76 0.03 18.96
CA GLU A 15 6.61 -1.17 18.15
C GLU A 15 7.31 -2.38 18.80
N PRO A 16 6.65 -3.54 18.90
CA PRO A 16 7.28 -4.78 19.32
C PRO A 16 8.50 -5.12 18.45
N LEU A 17 9.60 -5.56 19.08
CA LEU A 17 10.88 -5.90 18.43
C LEU A 17 10.73 -6.83 17.20
N GLY A 18 9.76 -7.75 17.23
CA GLY A 18 9.46 -8.65 16.11
C GLY A 18 8.92 -7.94 14.85
N GLN A 19 8.16 -6.85 15.01
CA GLN A 19 7.71 -6.03 13.88
C GLN A 19 8.89 -5.28 13.25
N THR A 20 9.83 -4.78 14.07
CA THR A 20 11.04 -4.10 13.58
C THR A 20 11.92 -5.01 12.73
N LEU A 21 12.15 -6.25 13.18
CA LEU A 21 12.93 -7.24 12.42
C LEU A 21 12.24 -7.65 11.12
N PHE A 22 10.91 -7.79 11.13
CA PHE A 22 10.13 -8.09 9.93
C PHE A 22 10.19 -6.95 8.90
N LYS A 23 10.04 -5.69 9.34
CA LYS A 23 10.18 -4.51 8.47
C LYS A 23 11.58 -4.44 7.85
N ALA A 24 12.63 -4.71 8.62
CA ALA A 24 14.00 -4.76 8.09
C ALA A 24 14.21 -5.87 7.05
N ALA A 25 13.64 -7.05 7.26
CA ALA A 25 13.68 -8.15 6.28
C ALA A 25 12.89 -7.80 5.01
N GLN A 26 11.73 -7.15 5.15
CA GLN A 26 10.91 -6.68 4.03
C GLN A 26 11.67 -5.66 3.19
N GLN A 27 12.35 -4.69 3.80
CA GLN A 27 13.17 -3.70 3.08
C GLN A 27 14.30 -4.36 2.26
N LYS A 28 14.96 -5.40 2.80
CA LYS A 28 16.00 -6.15 2.08
C LYS A 28 15.49 -6.81 0.79
N ILE A 29 14.19 -7.08 0.69
CA ILE A 29 13.56 -7.66 -0.49
C ILE A 29 13.05 -6.56 -1.43
N LEU A 30 12.34 -5.56 -0.90
CA LEU A 30 11.69 -4.53 -1.70
C LEU A 30 12.68 -3.60 -2.41
N VAL A 31 13.75 -3.17 -1.74
CA VAL A 31 14.68 -2.19 -2.30
C VAL A 31 15.36 -2.68 -3.58
N PRO A 32 15.92 -3.92 -3.66
CA PRO A 32 16.46 -4.43 -4.91
C PRO A 32 15.45 -4.50 -6.07
N ILE A 33 14.18 -4.82 -5.78
CA ILE A 33 13.10 -4.86 -6.77
C ILE A 33 12.85 -3.45 -7.29
N LEU A 34 12.64 -2.50 -6.37
CA LEU A 34 12.33 -1.12 -6.72
C LEU A 34 13.50 -0.43 -7.43
N ARG A 35 14.75 -0.81 -7.14
CA ARG A 35 15.92 -0.37 -7.93
C ARG A 35 15.84 -0.78 -9.40
N GLN A 36 15.20 -1.90 -9.72
CA GLN A 36 14.95 -2.29 -11.12
C GLN A 36 13.77 -1.50 -11.70
N VAL A 37 12.71 -1.30 -10.92
CA VAL A 37 11.54 -0.49 -11.30
C VAL A 37 11.96 0.91 -11.71
N VAL A 38 12.69 1.64 -10.84
CA VAL A 38 13.07 3.04 -11.10
C VAL A 38 14.04 3.21 -12.28
N ARG A 39 14.73 2.14 -12.70
CA ARG A 39 15.63 2.15 -13.87
C ARG A 39 14.89 2.04 -15.19
N ASN A 40 13.63 1.60 -15.18
CA ASN A 40 12.79 1.50 -16.36
C ASN A 40 11.64 2.52 -16.25
N PRO A 41 11.65 3.61 -17.05
CA PRO A 41 10.64 4.68 -16.95
C PRO A 41 9.19 4.20 -17.05
N GLU A 42 8.88 3.26 -17.95
CA GLU A 42 7.51 2.77 -18.14
C GLU A 42 7.02 1.98 -16.94
N VAL A 43 7.89 1.14 -16.37
CA VAL A 43 7.59 0.33 -15.19
C VAL A 43 7.50 1.19 -13.95
N HIS A 44 8.32 2.24 -13.87
CA HIS A 44 8.26 3.23 -12.81
C HIS A 44 6.94 4.01 -12.85
N ILE A 45 6.53 4.52 -14.02
CA ILE A 45 5.23 5.16 -14.22
C ILE A 45 4.09 4.24 -13.78
N PHE A 46 4.13 2.98 -14.20
CA PHE A 46 3.14 1.99 -13.81
C PHE A 46 3.09 1.75 -12.29
N GLN A 47 4.25 1.71 -11.62
CA GLN A 47 4.31 1.63 -10.17
C GLN A 47 3.71 2.85 -9.47
N LEU A 48 3.88 4.05 -10.03
CA LEU A 48 3.25 5.26 -9.52
C LEU A 48 1.72 5.25 -9.73
N LYS A 49 1.24 4.71 -10.85
CA LYS A 49 -0.21 4.48 -11.07
C LYS A 49 -0.81 3.53 -10.03
N LEU A 50 -0.07 2.50 -9.60
CA LEU A 50 -0.51 1.59 -8.54
C LEU A 50 -0.71 2.31 -7.22
N TYR A 51 0.24 3.16 -6.81
CA TYR A 51 0.09 3.96 -5.59
C TYR A 51 -1.13 4.86 -5.70
N ARG A 52 -1.24 5.59 -6.82
CA ARG A 52 -2.37 6.47 -7.07
C ARG A 52 -3.71 5.73 -7.00
N TYR A 53 -3.76 4.52 -7.54
CA TYR A 53 -4.95 3.69 -7.49
C TYR A 53 -5.29 3.29 -6.05
N ALA A 54 -4.30 2.82 -5.28
CA ALA A 54 -4.48 2.43 -3.89
C ALA A 54 -5.03 3.59 -3.04
N ASP A 55 -4.45 4.78 -3.16
CA ASP A 55 -4.87 5.97 -2.39
C ASP A 55 -6.29 6.40 -2.78
N SER A 56 -6.63 6.36 -4.08
CA SER A 56 -7.98 6.67 -4.55
C SER A 56 -9.02 5.64 -4.10
N PHE A 57 -8.64 4.38 -3.97
CA PHE A 57 -9.48 3.33 -3.38
C PHE A 57 -9.64 3.56 -1.87
N GLY A 58 -8.55 3.93 -1.19
CA GLY A 58 -8.54 4.35 0.22
C GLY A 58 -9.62 5.39 0.49
N GLN A 59 -9.64 6.49 -0.28
CA GLN A 59 -10.65 7.54 -0.17
C GLN A 59 -12.09 7.01 -0.19
N ILE A 60 -12.43 6.21 -1.20
CA ILE A 60 -13.79 5.66 -1.37
C ILE A 60 -14.18 4.83 -0.14
N THR A 61 -13.26 4.02 0.38
CA THR A 61 -13.55 3.18 1.54
C THR A 61 -13.64 3.99 2.84
N LEU A 62 -12.81 5.00 3.03
CA LEU A 62 -12.81 5.86 4.21
C LEU A 62 -14.07 6.74 4.25
N GLU A 63 -14.49 7.31 3.12
CA GLU A 63 -15.74 8.07 3.01
C GLU A 63 -16.95 7.24 3.46
N LYS A 64 -17.06 6.01 2.95
CA LYS A 64 -18.11 5.09 3.36
C LYS A 64 -18.01 4.73 4.84
N PHE A 65 -16.80 4.53 5.35
CA PHE A 65 -16.59 4.19 6.75
C PHE A 65 -17.01 5.33 7.69
N ILE A 66 -16.61 6.58 7.40
CA ILE A 66 -16.97 7.77 8.19
C ILE A 66 -18.48 7.90 8.36
N GLN A 67 -19.26 7.73 7.28
CA GLN A 67 -20.73 7.81 7.30
C GLN A 67 -21.39 6.82 8.27
N ARG A 68 -20.65 5.81 8.72
CA ARG A 68 -21.16 4.69 9.53
C ARG A 68 -20.53 4.63 10.91
N LEU A 69 -19.69 5.59 11.26
CA LEU A 69 -19.12 5.70 12.60
C LEU A 69 -20.09 6.44 13.54
N GLY A 70 -20.13 5.98 14.80
CA GLY A 70 -20.85 6.67 15.88
C GLY A 70 -19.94 7.47 16.81
N ASP A 71 -18.62 7.26 16.73
CA ASP A 71 -17.61 7.88 17.61
C ASP A 71 -17.07 9.18 16.97
N PRO A 72 -17.37 10.38 17.53
CA PRO A 72 -16.93 11.66 16.97
C PRO A 72 -15.42 11.88 16.99
N GLU A 73 -14.69 11.23 17.90
CA GLU A 73 -13.24 11.31 17.92
C GLU A 73 -12.65 10.48 16.78
N LEU A 74 -13.13 9.26 16.61
CA LEU A 74 -12.70 8.40 15.51
C LEU A 74 -13.04 9.01 14.16
N ILE A 75 -14.23 9.60 14.01
CA ILE A 75 -14.63 10.34 12.80
C ILE A 75 -13.58 11.38 12.43
N ARG A 76 -13.18 12.25 13.36
CA ARG A 76 -12.18 13.31 13.08
C ARG A 76 -10.81 12.75 12.67
N LYS A 77 -10.39 11.62 13.25
CA LYS A 77 -9.13 10.95 12.87
C LYS A 77 -9.21 10.41 11.44
N VAL A 78 -10.33 9.76 11.10
CA VAL A 78 -10.57 9.17 9.77
C VAL A 78 -10.81 10.25 8.70
N GLU A 79 -11.47 11.37 9.02
CA GLU A 79 -11.63 12.52 8.12
C GLU A 79 -10.28 13.14 7.75
N ARG A 80 -9.35 13.21 8.71
CA ARG A 80 -7.98 13.67 8.42
C ARG A 80 -7.26 12.68 7.49
N HIS A 81 -7.36 11.38 7.78
CA HIS A 81 -6.81 10.35 6.90
C HIS A 81 -7.39 10.47 5.48
N LEU A 82 -8.71 10.62 5.34
CA LEU A 82 -9.36 10.84 4.04
C LEU A 82 -8.79 12.07 3.30
N ALA A 83 -8.57 13.18 4.01
CA ALA A 83 -7.97 14.38 3.41
C ALA A 83 -6.51 14.16 2.97
N ASP A 84 -5.75 13.37 3.72
CA ASP A 84 -4.38 13.00 3.38
C ASP A 84 -4.37 12.09 2.12
N GLU A 85 -5.26 11.10 2.01
CA GLU A 85 -5.40 10.26 0.80
C GLU A 85 -5.78 11.07 -0.45
N ALA A 86 -6.68 12.05 -0.30
CA ALA A 86 -7.06 12.96 -1.39
C ALA A 86 -5.87 13.81 -1.85
N LYS A 87 -5.05 14.27 -0.90
CA LYS A 87 -3.79 14.97 -1.18
C LYS A 87 -2.80 14.04 -1.90
N HIS A 88 -2.63 12.80 -1.47
CA HIS A 88 -1.69 11.84 -2.10
C HIS A 88 -2.07 11.56 -3.55
N THR A 89 -3.35 11.29 -3.81
CA THR A 89 -3.87 11.11 -5.18
C THR A 89 -3.59 12.32 -6.05
N LYS A 90 -3.82 13.55 -5.54
CA LYS A 90 -3.51 14.77 -6.30
C LYS A 90 -2.01 14.93 -6.58
N LEU A 91 -1.15 14.62 -5.62
CA LEU A 91 0.30 14.67 -5.79
C LEU A 91 0.77 13.68 -6.85
N LEU A 92 0.25 12.45 -6.84
CA LEU A 92 0.59 11.40 -7.79
C LEU A 92 0.00 11.66 -9.18
N ASP A 93 -1.22 12.20 -9.28
CA ASP A 93 -1.82 12.64 -10.54
C ASP A 93 -0.93 13.69 -11.22
N GLN A 94 -0.52 14.72 -10.47
CA GLN A 94 0.36 15.77 -10.97
C GLN A 94 1.74 15.22 -11.38
N LEU A 95 2.32 14.33 -10.56
CA LEU A 95 3.60 13.69 -10.88
C LEU A 95 3.54 12.87 -12.17
N LEU A 96 2.47 12.07 -12.35
CA LEU A 96 2.27 11.26 -13.55
C LEU A 96 2.13 12.13 -14.80
N LEU A 97 1.39 13.23 -14.71
CA LEU A 97 1.25 14.20 -15.81
C LEU A 97 2.60 14.87 -16.15
N GLU A 98 3.38 15.26 -15.15
CA GLU A 98 4.73 15.83 -15.34
C GLU A 98 5.69 14.83 -16.02
N MET A 99 5.48 13.53 -15.79
CA MET A 99 6.22 12.44 -16.45
C MET A 99 5.65 12.07 -17.83
N GLY A 100 4.65 12.81 -18.35
CA GLY A 100 4.03 12.57 -19.64
C GLY A 100 3.08 11.37 -19.68
N ALA A 101 2.63 10.88 -18.52
CA ALA A 101 1.74 9.73 -18.39
C ALA A 101 0.30 10.16 -18.05
N THR A 102 -0.67 9.30 -18.39
CA THR A 102 -2.04 9.42 -17.89
C THR A 102 -2.13 8.83 -16.48
N PRO A 103 -2.78 9.50 -15.51
CA PRO A 103 -2.86 8.95 -14.15
C PRO A 103 -3.65 7.64 -14.02
N ALA A 104 -4.67 7.46 -14.87
CA ALA A 104 -5.45 6.23 -14.90
C ALA A 104 -4.72 5.08 -15.61
N PHE A 105 -5.05 3.85 -15.20
CA PHE A 105 -4.73 2.67 -15.99
C PHE A 105 -5.47 2.71 -17.34
N THR A 106 -4.74 2.40 -18.40
CA THR A 106 -5.32 2.06 -19.69
C THR A 106 -6.07 0.73 -19.61
N PRO A 107 -7.01 0.44 -20.53
CA PRO A 107 -7.68 -0.85 -20.57
C PRO A 107 -6.72 -2.05 -20.68
N ALA A 108 -5.59 -1.89 -21.39
CA ALA A 108 -4.57 -2.92 -21.50
C ALA A 108 -3.86 -3.18 -20.15
N GLU A 109 -3.47 -2.11 -19.44
CA GLU A 109 -2.89 -2.22 -18.09
C GLU A 109 -3.88 -2.83 -17.10
N ALA A 110 -5.15 -2.40 -17.11
CA ALA A 110 -6.20 -2.92 -16.25
C ALA A 110 -6.56 -4.40 -16.56
N GLY A 111 -6.33 -4.84 -17.80
CA GLY A 111 -6.53 -6.22 -18.24
C GLY A 111 -5.44 -7.19 -17.76
N LEU A 112 -4.33 -6.70 -17.20
CA LEU A 112 -3.27 -7.56 -16.68
C LEU A 112 -3.80 -8.37 -15.48
N LYS A 113 -3.69 -9.70 -15.56
CA LYS A 113 -4.16 -10.62 -14.49
C LYS A 113 -3.59 -10.26 -13.11
N TRP A 114 -2.34 -9.81 -13.08
CA TRP A 114 -1.70 -9.41 -11.84
C TRP A 114 -2.34 -8.11 -11.27
N ILE A 115 -2.69 -7.14 -12.12
CA ILE A 115 -3.43 -5.93 -11.72
C ILE A 115 -4.80 -6.30 -11.17
N GLN A 116 -5.53 -7.19 -11.84
CA GLN A 116 -6.80 -7.69 -11.35
C GLN A 116 -6.67 -8.36 -9.98
N THR A 117 -5.58 -9.12 -9.77
CA THR A 117 -5.28 -9.74 -8.47
C THR A 117 -4.95 -8.70 -7.40
N TYR A 118 -4.18 -7.66 -7.74
CA TYR A 118 -3.85 -6.56 -6.84
C TYR A 118 -5.08 -5.74 -6.46
N ILE A 119 -5.92 -5.39 -7.45
CA ILE A 119 -7.20 -4.72 -7.22
C ILE A 119 -8.09 -5.57 -6.33
N ALA A 120 -8.20 -6.88 -6.61
CA ALA A 120 -8.96 -7.80 -5.77
C ALA A 120 -8.39 -7.90 -4.33
N GLN A 121 -7.08 -7.68 -4.13
CA GLN A 121 -6.48 -7.60 -2.80
C GLN A 121 -6.88 -6.33 -2.04
N LEU A 122 -6.97 -5.19 -2.73
CA LEU A 122 -7.48 -3.95 -2.13
C LEU A 122 -8.97 -4.09 -1.78
N ASP A 123 -9.70 -4.78 -2.65
CA ASP A 123 -11.12 -5.11 -2.51
C ASP A 123 -11.40 -6.19 -1.45
N LEU A 124 -10.37 -6.77 -0.80
CA LEU A 124 -10.55 -7.75 0.29
C LEU A 124 -11.33 -7.19 1.48
N LEU A 125 -11.44 -5.86 1.58
CA LEU A 125 -12.35 -5.19 2.49
C LEU A 125 -13.81 -5.66 2.33
N HIS A 126 -14.20 -6.04 1.11
CA HIS A 126 -15.53 -6.55 0.74
C HIS A 126 -15.62 -8.09 0.87
N SER A 127 -14.52 -8.77 1.21
CA SER A 127 -14.57 -10.20 1.44
C SER A 127 -15.39 -10.52 2.70
N LYS A 128 -16.33 -11.48 2.59
CA LYS A 128 -17.12 -12.00 3.72
C LYS A 128 -16.26 -12.45 4.90
N ASP A 129 -14.99 -12.75 4.64
CA ASP A 129 -14.07 -13.22 5.65
C ASP A 129 -13.45 -12.06 6.45
N LEU A 130 -13.00 -10.97 5.83
CA LEU A 130 -12.36 -9.85 6.56
C LEU A 130 -13.29 -8.68 6.87
N GLY A 131 -14.29 -8.51 6.03
CA GLY A 131 -15.04 -7.29 5.89
C GLY A 131 -16.21 -7.15 6.83
N ILE A 132 -16.66 -5.90 6.89
CA ILE A 132 -18.06 -5.58 7.13
C ILE A 132 -18.79 -6.08 5.88
N ASP A 133 -19.83 -6.91 6.04
CA ASP A 133 -20.64 -7.41 4.92
C ASP A 133 -21.05 -6.25 3.98
N ASP A 134 -21.02 -6.43 2.66
CA ASP A 134 -21.33 -5.35 1.71
C ASP A 134 -22.72 -4.74 1.92
N GLY A 135 -23.72 -5.56 2.30
CA GLY A 135 -25.04 -5.05 2.66
C GLY A 135 -24.98 -4.17 3.90
N ARG A 136 -24.12 -4.52 4.86
CA ARG A 136 -23.87 -3.72 6.06
C ARG A 136 -23.06 -2.45 5.78
N PHE A 137 -21.99 -2.54 4.99
CA PHE A 137 -21.12 -1.42 4.61
C PHE A 137 -21.78 -0.46 3.62
N ASN A 138 -22.86 -0.87 2.96
CA ASN A 138 -23.71 0.00 2.16
C ASN A 138 -25.04 0.36 2.85
N SER A 139 -25.28 -0.09 4.08
CA SER A 139 -26.47 0.31 4.86
C SER A 139 -26.32 1.72 5.44
N ASP A 140 -27.44 2.34 5.80
CA ASP A 140 -27.51 3.64 6.51
C ASP A 140 -27.35 3.53 8.03
N LYS A 141 -27.03 2.33 8.53
CA LYS A 141 -26.94 2.05 9.96
C LYS A 141 -25.51 2.22 10.46
N THR A 142 -25.33 2.91 11.58
CA THR A 142 -24.05 2.98 12.31
C THR A 142 -23.50 1.59 12.60
N LEU A 143 -22.19 1.40 12.46
CA LEU A 143 -21.49 0.15 12.74
C LEU A 143 -21.26 -0.05 14.23
N GLU A 144 -21.37 -1.30 14.67
CA GLU A 144 -21.00 -1.70 16.01
C GLU A 144 -19.47 -1.76 16.15
N THR A 145 -18.95 -1.60 17.37
CA THR A 145 -17.50 -1.70 17.63
C THR A 145 -16.89 -3.01 17.12
N ALA A 146 -17.64 -4.12 17.21
CA ALA A 146 -17.19 -5.42 16.71
C ALA A 146 -17.05 -5.47 15.17
N GLU A 147 -17.75 -4.60 14.44
CA GLU A 147 -17.69 -4.46 12.98
C GLU A 147 -16.58 -3.45 12.58
N ILE A 148 -16.34 -2.44 13.41
CA ILE A 148 -15.28 -1.43 13.25
C ILE A 148 -13.88 -2.06 13.38
N ILE A 149 -13.68 -2.95 14.34
CA ILE A 149 -12.35 -3.53 14.63
C ILE A 149 -11.71 -4.24 13.43
N PRO A 150 -12.39 -5.17 12.73
CA PRO A 150 -11.84 -5.80 11.54
C PRO A 150 -11.41 -4.80 10.46
N TYR A 151 -12.19 -3.74 10.24
CA TYR A 151 -11.87 -2.66 9.31
C TYR A 151 -10.58 -1.94 9.73
N LEU A 152 -10.49 -1.48 10.98
CA LEU A 152 -9.30 -0.79 11.48
C LEU A 152 -8.05 -1.66 11.43
N VAL A 153 -8.17 -2.96 11.74
CA VAL A 153 -7.05 -3.91 11.62
C VAL A 153 -6.62 -4.10 10.16
N PHE A 154 -7.57 -4.18 9.23
CA PHE A 154 -7.27 -4.31 7.81
C PHE A 154 -6.54 -3.06 7.30
N VAL A 155 -7.13 -1.87 7.50
CA VAL A 155 -6.57 -0.59 7.06
C VAL A 155 -5.19 -0.39 7.69
N HIS A 156 -5.03 -0.59 9.01
CA HIS A 156 -3.72 -0.50 9.66
C HIS A 156 -2.65 -1.35 8.97
N GLY A 157 -3.00 -2.59 8.59
CA GLY A 157 -2.07 -3.45 7.89
C GLY A 157 -1.78 -3.01 6.44
N GLN A 158 -2.70 -2.28 5.80
CA GLN A 158 -2.50 -1.70 4.47
C GLN A 158 -1.55 -0.51 4.57
N GLU A 159 -1.78 0.41 5.52
CA GLU A 159 -0.88 1.54 5.80
C GLU A 159 0.55 1.07 6.14
N GLU A 160 0.68 0.03 6.98
CA GLU A 160 2.00 -0.55 7.30
C GLU A 160 2.72 -1.07 6.03
N GLN A 161 1.95 -1.63 5.10
CA GLN A 161 2.49 -2.14 3.85
C GLN A 161 2.82 -1.01 2.88
N GLY A 162 1.94 -0.02 2.71
CA GLY A 162 2.12 1.18 1.89
C GLY A 162 3.37 1.94 2.33
N THR A 163 3.45 2.29 3.62
CA THR A 163 4.62 2.91 4.25
C THR A 163 5.93 2.15 3.92
N ALA A 164 5.91 0.82 3.99
CA ALA A 164 7.08 0.00 3.70
C ALA A 164 7.48 0.07 2.21
N TRP A 165 6.52 0.06 1.29
CA TRP A 165 6.77 0.23 -0.15
C TRP A 165 7.31 1.61 -0.47
N PHE A 166 6.68 2.69 0.01
CA PHE A 166 7.17 4.05 -0.21
C PHE A 166 8.58 4.26 0.35
N THR A 167 8.85 3.75 1.56
CA THR A 167 10.19 3.83 2.17
C THR A 167 11.24 3.07 1.33
N ALA A 168 10.89 1.88 0.83
CA ALA A 168 11.79 1.10 -0.03
C ALA A 168 12.03 1.80 -1.37
N HIS A 169 11.01 2.45 -1.92
CA HIS A 169 11.09 3.21 -3.16
C HIS A 169 12.00 4.42 -2.99
N LEU A 170 11.86 5.14 -1.86
CA LEU A 170 12.74 6.25 -1.52
C LEU A 170 14.21 5.84 -1.43
N GLN A 171 14.49 4.64 -0.91
CA GLN A 171 15.84 4.06 -0.89
C GLN A 171 16.31 3.65 -2.29
N ALA A 172 15.42 3.15 -3.15
CA ALA A 172 15.77 2.84 -4.54
C ALA A 172 16.16 4.09 -5.36
N LEU A 173 15.66 5.26 -4.98
CA LEU A 173 15.98 6.58 -5.55
C LEU A 173 17.23 7.24 -4.95
N GLU A 174 18.10 6.50 -4.23
CA GLU A 174 19.26 7.08 -3.51
C GLU A 174 20.23 7.88 -4.40
N GLN A 175 20.31 7.54 -5.68
CA GLN A 175 21.17 8.22 -6.67
C GLN A 175 20.47 9.42 -7.33
N ASP A 176 19.15 9.56 -7.15
CA ASP A 176 18.32 10.61 -7.74
C ASP A 176 17.65 11.45 -6.64
N LYS A 177 18.52 12.13 -5.88
CA LYS A 177 18.15 12.85 -4.66
C LYS A 177 17.28 14.08 -4.91
N GLU A 178 17.29 14.63 -6.12
CA GLU A 178 16.55 15.86 -6.45
C GLU A 178 15.28 15.60 -7.25
N SER A 179 15.00 14.34 -7.61
CA SER A 179 13.80 14.01 -8.39
C SER A 179 12.52 14.48 -7.72
N ARG A 180 11.59 14.92 -8.56
CA ARG A 180 10.24 15.24 -8.14
C ARG A 180 9.55 14.04 -7.48
N VAL A 181 9.79 12.84 -7.99
CA VAL A 181 9.29 11.57 -7.41
C VAL A 181 9.70 11.46 -5.96
N ARG A 182 10.99 11.65 -5.65
CA ARG A 182 11.50 11.59 -4.28
C ARG A 182 10.75 12.54 -3.35
N LYS A 183 10.59 13.80 -3.75
CA LYS A 183 9.92 14.85 -2.97
C LYS A 183 8.46 14.50 -2.68
N VAL A 184 7.74 13.98 -3.68
CA VAL A 184 6.36 13.49 -3.51
C VAL A 184 6.30 12.33 -2.52
N LEU A 185 7.19 11.34 -2.66
CA LEU A 185 7.21 10.18 -1.76
C LEU A 185 7.58 10.55 -0.33
N GLU A 186 8.52 11.48 -0.12
CA GLU A 186 8.87 11.98 1.21
C GLU A 186 7.67 12.64 1.90
N GLU A 187 6.86 13.39 1.15
CA GLU A 187 5.65 14.02 1.66
C GLU A 187 4.58 12.99 2.04
N ILE A 188 4.30 12.02 1.16
CA ILE A 188 3.34 10.94 1.41
C ILE A 188 3.74 10.13 2.65
N ILE A 189 5.03 9.77 2.78
CA ILE A 189 5.53 8.95 3.91
C ILE A 189 5.27 9.61 5.27
N VAL A 190 5.26 10.94 5.36
CA VAL A 190 4.96 11.64 6.62
C VAL A 190 3.51 11.38 7.05
N ASP A 191 2.58 11.43 6.11
CA ASP A 191 1.16 11.22 6.36
C ASP A 191 0.87 9.74 6.65
N GLU A 192 1.45 8.83 5.86
CA GLU A 192 1.39 7.38 6.06
C GLU A 192 1.81 6.92 7.47
N ARG A 193 2.91 7.48 7.99
CA ARG A 193 3.36 7.19 9.37
C ARG A 193 2.34 7.64 10.41
N ARG A 194 1.65 8.75 10.15
CA ARG A 194 0.56 9.26 10.99
C ARG A 194 -0.62 8.29 10.94
N HIS A 195 -0.97 7.77 9.76
CA HIS A 195 -2.05 6.80 9.57
C HIS A 195 -1.80 5.53 10.38
N VAL A 196 -0.61 4.93 10.21
CA VAL A 196 -0.16 3.77 11.01
C VAL A 196 -0.25 4.06 12.50
N GLY A 197 0.26 5.22 12.92
CA GLY A 197 0.30 5.63 14.33
C GLY A 197 -1.09 5.70 14.97
N TYR A 198 -2.01 6.48 14.38
CA TYR A 198 -3.33 6.68 15.00
C TYR A 198 -4.16 5.38 14.97
N LEU A 199 -4.03 4.56 13.91
CA LEU A 199 -4.72 3.28 13.83
C LEU A 199 -4.21 2.30 14.89
N ALA A 200 -2.90 2.30 15.16
CA ALA A 200 -2.32 1.50 16.24
C ALA A 200 -2.81 1.96 17.63
N GLU A 201 -2.87 3.27 17.86
CA GLU A 201 -3.41 3.88 19.09
C GLU A 201 -4.88 3.51 19.29
N GLU A 202 -5.69 3.58 18.23
CA GLU A 202 -7.12 3.26 18.27
C GLU A 202 -7.36 1.78 18.59
N LEU A 203 -6.63 0.88 17.92
CA LEU A 203 -6.66 -0.55 18.22
C LEU A 203 -6.17 -0.83 19.66
N HIS A 204 -5.19 -0.07 20.15
CA HIS A 204 -4.74 -0.20 21.53
C HIS A 204 -5.84 0.21 22.54
N ARG A 205 -6.50 1.35 22.31
CA ARG A 205 -7.64 1.84 23.10
C ARG A 205 -8.74 0.79 23.19
N LEU A 206 -9.19 0.27 22.04
CA LEU A 206 -10.20 -0.79 21.97
C LEU A 206 -9.73 -2.09 22.67
N GLY A 207 -8.43 -2.39 22.63
CA GLY A 207 -7.84 -3.47 23.41
C GLY A 207 -8.02 -3.31 24.91
N GLN A 208 -7.82 -2.10 25.45
CA GLN A 208 -8.03 -1.77 26.87
C GLN A 208 -9.51 -1.84 27.27
N GLU A 209 -10.42 -1.60 26.34
CA GLU A 209 -11.87 -1.73 26.53
C GLU A 209 -12.37 -3.19 26.47
N GLY A 210 -11.47 -4.16 26.33
CA GLY A 210 -11.80 -5.58 26.38
C GLY A 210 -11.93 -6.26 25.01
N TYR A 211 -11.72 -5.53 23.90
CA TYR A 211 -11.82 -6.09 22.55
C TYR A 211 -10.53 -6.76 22.05
N GLN A 212 -9.52 -6.93 22.91
CA GLN A 212 -8.24 -7.55 22.55
C GLN A 212 -8.39 -8.94 21.85
N PRO A 213 -9.29 -9.86 22.29
CA PRO A 213 -9.48 -11.13 21.59
C PRO A 213 -9.96 -10.96 20.14
N LEU A 214 -10.84 -9.99 19.90
CA LEU A 214 -11.37 -9.69 18.57
C LEU A 214 -10.30 -9.10 17.66
N ILE A 215 -9.49 -8.17 18.17
CA ILE A 215 -8.35 -7.59 17.45
C ILE A 215 -7.35 -8.70 17.05
N VAL A 216 -7.04 -9.63 17.95
CA VAL A 216 -6.15 -10.76 17.67
C VAL A 216 -6.75 -11.68 16.60
N ALA A 217 -8.05 -11.97 16.66
CA ALA A 217 -8.75 -12.77 15.67
C ALA A 217 -8.74 -12.10 14.29
N ALA A 218 -9.07 -10.81 14.22
CA ALA A 218 -9.02 -10.01 12.99
C ALA A 218 -7.60 -10.00 12.38
N ARG A 219 -6.55 -9.78 13.19
CA ARG A 219 -5.15 -9.81 12.73
C ARG A 219 -4.76 -11.18 12.17
N ARG A 220 -5.20 -12.27 12.82
CA ARG A 220 -4.97 -13.64 12.32
C ARG A 220 -5.65 -13.86 10.97
N ARG A 221 -6.87 -13.36 10.81
CA ARG A 221 -7.64 -13.49 9.57
C ARG A 221 -7.03 -12.68 8.43
N CYS A 222 -6.64 -11.42 8.69
CA CYS A 222 -5.86 -10.58 7.77
C CYS A 222 -4.63 -11.32 7.26
N ARG A 223 -3.85 -11.92 8.17
CA ARG A 223 -2.66 -12.68 7.80
C ARG A 223 -2.97 -13.89 6.92
N LYS A 224 -4.02 -14.65 7.25
CA LYS A 224 -4.43 -15.82 6.46
C LYS A 224 -4.83 -15.43 5.04
N ILE A 225 -5.66 -14.40 4.90
CA ILE A 225 -6.14 -13.97 3.59
C ILE A 225 -5.00 -13.35 2.77
N ARG A 226 -4.15 -12.53 3.38
CA ARG A 226 -2.93 -12.08 2.69
C ARG A 226 -2.03 -13.24 2.28
N ALA A 227 -1.95 -14.31 3.07
CA ALA A 227 -1.18 -15.50 2.71
C ALA A 227 -1.83 -16.33 1.59
N SER A 228 -3.16 -16.39 1.52
CA SER A 228 -3.89 -17.10 0.45
C SER A 228 -3.94 -16.30 -0.86
N HIS A 229 -3.89 -14.97 -0.76
CA HIS A 229 -3.86 -14.05 -1.90
C HIS A 229 -2.45 -13.61 -2.28
N ARG A 230 -1.43 -14.00 -1.50
CA ARG A 230 -0.04 -13.96 -1.97
C ARG A 230 -0.02 -14.79 -3.24
N LEU A 231 0.09 -14.13 -4.39
CA LEU A 231 0.94 -14.65 -5.45
C LEU A 231 2.22 -15.04 -4.71
N PRO A 232 2.62 -16.33 -4.69
CA PRO A 232 3.84 -16.78 -4.03
C PRO A 232 4.90 -15.72 -4.26
N ILE A 233 5.68 -15.28 -3.27
CA ILE A 233 6.70 -14.24 -3.53
C ILE A 233 7.62 -14.66 -4.70
N GLY A 234 7.78 -15.97 -4.93
CA GLY A 234 8.41 -16.53 -6.12
C GLY A 234 7.59 -16.45 -7.42
N GLU A 235 6.26 -16.42 -7.36
CA GLU A 235 5.35 -16.05 -8.45
C GLU A 235 5.30 -14.54 -8.65
N ALA A 236 5.09 -13.69 -7.64
CA ALA A 236 5.19 -12.23 -7.77
C ALA A 236 6.57 -11.78 -8.28
N LEU A 237 7.66 -12.43 -7.87
CA LEU A 237 9.01 -12.22 -8.42
C LEU A 237 9.30 -12.99 -9.70
N SER A 238 8.43 -13.90 -10.15
CA SER A 238 8.47 -14.45 -11.51
C SER A 238 7.51 -13.73 -12.45
N THR A 239 6.49 -13.08 -11.91
CA THR A 239 5.49 -12.25 -12.59
C THR A 239 5.88 -10.80 -12.56
N VAL A 240 6.83 -10.35 -11.75
CA VAL A 240 7.47 -9.05 -11.96
C VAL A 240 8.36 -9.14 -13.19
N PRO A 241 9.20 -10.18 -13.40
CA PRO A 241 9.82 -10.47 -14.69
C PRO A 241 8.82 -10.84 -15.78
N ARG A 242 7.72 -11.55 -15.51
CA ARG A 242 6.69 -11.86 -16.53
C ARG A 242 5.79 -10.67 -16.86
N ALA A 243 5.51 -9.78 -15.92
CA ALA A 243 4.79 -8.53 -16.13
C ALA A 243 5.74 -7.48 -16.70
N LEU A 244 7.02 -7.47 -16.31
CA LEU A 244 8.09 -6.78 -17.03
C LEU A 244 8.22 -7.36 -18.44
N GLU A 245 8.13 -8.67 -18.66
CA GLU A 245 8.12 -9.28 -19.99
C GLU A 245 6.84 -8.95 -20.74
N GLU A 246 5.65 -9.00 -20.13
CA GLU A 246 4.37 -8.62 -20.75
C GLU A 246 4.35 -7.12 -21.06
N MET A 247 4.95 -6.27 -20.22
CA MET A 247 5.12 -4.83 -20.44
C MET A 247 6.26 -4.50 -21.42
N LEU A 248 7.37 -5.25 -21.44
CA LEU A 248 8.50 -5.09 -22.38
C LEU A 248 8.22 -5.75 -23.75
N HIS A 249 7.34 -6.76 -23.80
CA HIS A 249 6.79 -7.35 -25.03
C HIS A 249 5.54 -6.61 -25.51
N PHE A 250 4.96 -5.72 -24.71
CA PHE A 250 4.04 -4.70 -25.18
C PHE A 250 4.83 -3.73 -26.07
N ARG A 251 4.93 -4.08 -27.37
CA ARG A 251 5.57 -3.22 -28.38
C ARG A 251 4.59 -2.13 -28.81
N PRO A 252 4.81 -0.84 -28.50
CA PRO A 252 4.53 0.16 -29.51
C PRO A 252 5.53 -0.08 -30.66
N HIS A 253 5.09 0.01 -31.91
CA HIS A 253 5.91 -0.30 -33.09
C HIS A 253 7.32 0.37 -33.03
N GLY A 254 8.40 -0.39 -32.80
CA GLY A 254 9.76 0.18 -32.72
C GLY A 254 10.89 -0.80 -32.32
N VAL A 255 12.13 -0.47 -32.73
CA VAL A 255 13.32 -1.35 -32.80
C VAL A 255 14.15 -1.32 -31.50
N GLY A 256 14.07 -2.35 -30.64
CA GLY A 256 14.83 -2.37 -29.38
C GLY A 256 14.99 -3.73 -28.68
N ALA A 257 15.05 -4.85 -29.42
CA ALA A 257 14.89 -6.20 -28.88
C ALA A 257 16.12 -6.83 -28.17
N THR A 258 17.30 -6.22 -28.19
CA THR A 258 18.56 -6.90 -27.81
C THR A 258 19.04 -6.68 -26.37
N ILE A 259 18.58 -5.63 -25.68
CA ILE A 259 19.07 -5.28 -24.32
C ILE A 259 18.29 -6.03 -23.22
N GLY A 260 17.03 -6.39 -23.45
CA GLY A 260 16.16 -7.06 -22.46
C GLY A 260 16.62 -8.47 -22.07
N TRP A 261 17.29 -9.21 -22.97
CA TRP A 261 17.64 -10.63 -22.75
C TRP A 261 18.77 -10.84 -21.74
N SER A 262 19.75 -9.92 -21.70
CA SER A 262 20.85 -9.97 -20.74
C SER A 262 20.38 -9.64 -19.32
N LEU A 263 19.41 -8.73 -19.19
CA LEU A 263 18.79 -8.35 -17.92
C LEU A 263 17.92 -9.49 -17.37
N PHE A 264 17.18 -10.19 -18.24
CA PHE A 264 16.40 -11.38 -17.90
C PHE A 264 17.27 -12.50 -17.30
N LYS A 265 18.45 -12.75 -17.87
CA LYS A 265 19.40 -13.75 -17.33
C LYS A 265 19.92 -13.37 -15.94
N ALA A 266 20.19 -12.09 -15.70
CA ALA A 266 20.67 -11.60 -14.41
C ALA A 266 19.57 -11.71 -13.32
N LEU A 267 18.34 -11.31 -13.63
CA LEU A 267 17.20 -11.42 -12.71
C LEU A 267 16.85 -12.88 -12.40
N SER A 268 16.83 -13.76 -13.40
CA SER A 268 16.62 -15.19 -13.23
C SER A 268 17.73 -15.87 -12.40
N ALA A 269 18.97 -15.34 -12.44
CA ALA A 269 20.07 -15.84 -11.61
C ALA A 269 19.94 -15.40 -10.15
N VAL A 270 19.53 -14.15 -9.90
CA VAL A 270 19.26 -13.63 -8.55
C VAL A 270 18.09 -14.39 -7.91
N VAL A 271 16.99 -14.61 -8.63
CA VAL A 271 15.83 -15.37 -8.15
C VAL A 271 16.20 -16.83 -7.85
N ARG A 272 17.02 -17.49 -8.69
CA ARG A 272 17.52 -18.85 -8.41
C ARG A 272 18.42 -18.91 -7.17
N LYS A 273 19.30 -17.92 -6.98
CA LYS A 273 20.18 -17.84 -5.81
C LYS A 273 19.41 -17.62 -4.51
N LEU A 274 18.30 -16.89 -4.57
CA LEU A 274 17.38 -16.70 -3.43
C LEU A 274 16.50 -17.93 -3.15
N ARG A 275 16.25 -18.80 -4.15
CA ARG A 275 15.50 -20.06 -3.99
C ARG A 275 16.37 -21.23 -3.47
N GLY A 276 17.69 -21.17 -3.66
CA GLY A 276 18.63 -22.24 -3.30
C GLY A 276 19.36 -22.07 -1.96
N GLY A 277 18.86 -21.22 -1.06
CA GLY A 277 19.45 -20.98 0.26
C GLY A 277 18.72 -21.72 1.39
N CYS A 278 18.77 -23.05 1.36
CA CYS A 278 18.73 -23.93 2.53
C CYS A 278 19.92 -24.88 2.41
#